data_AF-A0A2T5I0F5-F1
#
_entry.id   AF-A0A2T5I0F5-F1
#
_cell.length_a   1.000
_cell.length_b   1.000
_cell.length_c   1.000
_cell.angle_alpha   90.00
_cell.angle_beta   90.00
_cell.angle_gamma   90.00
#
_symmetry.space_group_name_H-M   'P 1'
#
loop_
_entity.id
_entity.type
_entity.pdbx_description
1 polymer ?
#
loop_
_entity_poly.entity_id
_entity_poly.type
_entity_poly.pdbx_seq_one_letter_code
_entity_poly.pdbx_strand_id
1 'polypeptide(L)'
;MQTTTSTGDGRIPADDVGAAICRTINVADQTLTYRQFSIDDLTPTGAQLAIVAGFKSIDGVSVLQVLTTGDLEDVRPNEAVDLRREEGRFIIVESDRAYRLTIDGHRFDWPCRIVSGGLLRKLGQVPADKVIYFERQDQPDRQVDDQDLIDLDAAGVESFISRKLTWKLNIQGVVLELFAPTIVVREALVEAGFNPDQGWHIFLKIVGQQKQPVELTTVIDLRTPGIEKLRLTPKDVNNGEAPVIPCRAFALLDIDEAHLNRLGLKWETLVEAERRWLLLHDYPLPVGYTVSHSKIALEVPPTYPGAQIYGFYAYPPLALSSGRVIASTQLRGVLLGVEYHGWSRNRGPAAPWNANTDNVMTQIALVDAALAKEVDE
;
A
#
# COMPACT_ATOMS: atom_id res chain seq x y z
N MET A 1 61.57 4.25 66.46
CA MET A 1 61.50 5.02 67.72
C MET A 1 60.76 6.32 67.44
N GLN A 2 59.97 6.79 68.42
CA GLN A 2 58.98 7.90 68.40
C GLN A 2 57.54 7.42 68.10
N THR A 3 56.69 7.12 69.09
CA THR A 3 55.90 7.97 70.05
C THR A 3 54.65 8.61 69.39
N THR A 4 53.46 8.02 69.59
CA THR A 4 52.37 8.35 70.55
C THR A 4 51.29 9.32 70.02
N THR A 5 50.10 8.75 69.80
CA THR A 5 48.70 9.14 70.09
C THR A 5 48.27 10.57 70.49
N SER A 6 47.01 10.89 70.08
CA SER A 6 45.94 11.65 70.80
C SER A 6 45.93 13.19 70.64
N THR A 7 44.83 13.96 70.57
CA THR A 7 43.37 13.85 70.32
C THR A 7 42.87 15.31 70.27
N GLY A 8 41.83 15.63 69.50
CA GLY A 8 40.84 16.65 69.93
C GLY A 8 40.87 18.03 69.26
N ASP A 9 39.83 18.22 68.45
CA ASP A 9 38.81 19.28 68.57
C ASP A 9 38.99 20.64 67.85
N GLY A 10 37.97 20.94 67.03
CA GLY A 10 37.30 22.23 67.06
C GLY A 10 37.77 23.32 66.09
N ARG A 11 37.30 23.27 64.83
CA ARG A 11 36.44 24.33 64.26
C ARG A 11 36.16 24.11 62.76
N ILE A 12 34.89 23.92 62.47
CA ILE A 12 34.24 24.25 61.19
C ILE A 12 34.14 25.78 61.10
N PRO A 13 34.40 26.36 59.92
CA PRO A 13 33.35 27.08 59.19
C PRO A 13 33.26 26.46 57.78
N ALA A 14 32.17 25.78 57.38
CA ALA A 14 30.85 26.34 57.09
C ALA A 14 30.96 27.53 56.13
N ASP A 15 31.41 27.24 54.91
CA ASP A 15 31.07 27.98 53.70
C ASP A 15 30.90 26.95 52.59
N ASP A 16 29.73 26.32 52.55
CA ASP A 16 29.18 25.79 51.30
C ASP A 16 27.83 26.48 51.11
N VAL A 17 27.93 27.71 50.60
CA VAL A 17 26.80 28.53 50.18
C VAL A 17 26.05 27.74 49.13
N GLY A 18 24.80 27.38 49.46
CA GLY A 18 23.96 26.52 48.65
C GLY A 18 24.05 26.87 47.16
N ALA A 19 24.51 25.90 46.37
CA ALA A 19 24.40 25.95 44.93
C ALA A 19 22.92 26.19 44.59
N ALA A 20 22.60 27.40 44.13
CA ALA A 20 21.27 27.75 43.67
C ALA A 20 20.88 26.69 42.63
N ILE A 21 19.86 25.89 42.95
CA ILE A 21 19.37 24.84 42.06
C ILE A 21 18.58 25.54 40.95
N CYS A 22 19.29 26.03 39.96
CA CYS A 22 18.73 26.63 38.76
C CYS A 22 18.27 25.49 37.85
N ARG A 23 16.98 25.41 37.56
CA ARG A 23 16.41 24.46 36.62
C ARG A 23 15.92 25.17 35.37
N THR A 24 16.12 24.54 34.23
CA THR A 24 15.60 25.02 32.95
C THR A 24 14.21 24.44 32.70
N ILE A 25 13.25 25.31 32.39
CA ILE A 25 11.92 24.93 31.89
C ILE A 25 11.79 25.36 30.43
N ASN A 26 10.93 24.67 29.68
CA ASN A 26 10.62 25.00 28.29
C ASN A 26 9.17 25.50 28.23
N VAL A 27 8.96 26.77 27.90
CA VAL A 27 7.64 27.37 27.77
C VAL A 27 7.33 27.63 26.30
N ALA A 28 6.22 27.09 25.83
CA ALA A 28 5.69 27.29 24.49
C ALA A 28 4.57 28.34 24.46
N ASP A 29 4.48 29.03 23.33
CA ASP A 29 3.34 29.85 22.95
C ASP A 29 2.25 29.03 22.23
N GLN A 30 1.21 29.72 21.73
CA GLN A 30 0.10 29.15 20.97
C GLN A 30 0.49 28.41 19.67
N THR A 31 1.75 28.49 19.23
CA THR A 31 2.27 27.81 18.03
C THR A 31 3.10 26.57 18.37
N LEU A 32 3.18 26.22 19.66
CA LEU A 32 4.10 25.23 20.22
C LEU A 32 5.58 25.56 19.92
N THR A 33 5.93 26.85 19.90
CA THR A 33 7.32 27.29 19.79
C THR A 33 7.89 27.50 21.18
N TYR A 34 8.83 26.64 21.57
CA TYR A 34 9.39 26.62 22.93
C TYR A 34 10.54 27.62 23.11
N ARG A 35 10.57 28.27 24.26
CA ARG A 35 11.67 29.08 24.77
C ARG A 35 12.09 28.56 26.13
N GLN A 36 13.39 28.59 26.38
CA GLN A 36 13.96 28.16 27.65
C GLN A 36 14.00 29.30 28.66
N PHE A 37 13.59 29.00 29.89
CA PHE A 37 13.65 29.90 31.02
C PHE A 37 14.34 29.20 32.20
N SER A 38 15.10 29.96 32.97
CA SER A 38 15.72 29.49 34.21
C SER A 38 14.82 29.85 35.39
N ILE A 39 14.63 28.90 36.30
CA ILE A 39 13.88 29.08 37.53
C ILE A 39 14.64 28.45 38.70
N ASP A 40 14.68 29.16 39.82
CA ASP A 40 15.40 28.73 41.04
C ASP A 40 14.48 28.02 42.05
N ASP A 41 13.21 27.84 41.67
CA ASP A 41 12.18 27.12 42.43
C ASP A 41 11.91 25.76 41.75
N LEU A 42 11.99 24.68 42.52
CA LEU A 42 11.72 23.32 42.05
C LEU A 42 10.25 22.92 42.16
N THR A 43 9.43 23.73 42.82
CA THR A 43 8.00 23.52 43.01
C THR A 43 7.19 24.77 42.64
N PRO A 44 7.43 25.39 41.47
CA PRO A 44 6.76 26.63 41.12
C PRO A 44 5.26 26.43 40.98
N THR A 45 4.52 27.45 41.38
CA THR A 45 3.09 27.57 41.14
C THR A 45 2.79 27.96 39.69
N GLY A 46 1.58 27.69 39.21
CA GLY A 46 1.10 28.19 37.91
C GLY A 46 1.31 29.71 37.75
N ALA A 47 1.08 30.48 38.82
CA ALA A 47 1.33 31.92 38.83
C ALA A 47 2.81 32.29 38.63
N GLN A 48 3.74 31.58 39.31
CA GLN A 48 5.17 31.80 39.12
C GLN A 48 5.61 31.44 37.70
N LEU A 49 5.08 30.36 37.13
CA LEU A 49 5.36 29.96 35.74
C LEU A 49 4.92 31.04 34.74
N ALA A 50 3.72 31.60 34.91
CA ALA A 50 3.23 32.70 34.08
C ALA A 50 4.10 33.96 34.18
N ILE A 51 4.53 34.34 35.39
CA ILE A 51 5.40 35.50 35.60
C ILE A 51 6.78 35.27 34.95
N VAL A 52 7.36 34.07 35.09
CA VAL A 52 8.64 33.71 34.47
C VAL A 52 8.56 33.77 32.94
N ALA A 53 7.42 33.39 32.36
CA ALA A 53 7.16 33.50 30.93
C ALA A 53 6.95 34.95 30.43
N GLY A 54 6.89 35.93 31.34
CA GLY A 54 6.82 37.36 31.03
C GLY A 54 5.42 37.99 31.11
N PHE A 55 4.41 37.27 31.59
CA PHE A 55 3.07 37.81 31.77
C PHE A 55 2.99 38.72 33.01
N LYS A 56 2.36 39.88 32.86
CA LYS A 56 2.24 40.91 33.92
C LYS A 56 1.08 40.65 34.88
N SER A 57 0.06 39.96 34.41
CA SER A 57 -1.09 39.50 35.20
C SER A 57 -1.25 38.01 34.97
N ILE A 58 -1.79 37.33 35.98
CA ILE A 58 -2.21 35.92 35.88
C ILE A 58 -3.68 35.80 35.47
N ASP A 59 -4.43 36.91 35.53
CA ASP A 59 -5.82 36.96 35.11
C ASP A 59 -5.89 36.79 33.58
N GLY A 60 -6.61 35.77 33.11
CA GLY A 60 -6.72 35.47 31.68
C GLY A 60 -5.47 34.81 31.09
N VAL A 61 -4.63 34.17 31.91
CA VAL A 61 -3.52 33.33 31.45
C VAL A 61 -3.84 31.86 31.74
N SER A 62 -3.77 31.03 30.70
CA SER A 62 -3.82 29.57 30.84
C SER A 62 -2.40 29.02 30.92
N VAL A 63 -2.15 28.18 31.92
CA VAL A 63 -0.89 27.45 32.10
C VAL A 63 -1.18 25.97 31.95
N LEU A 64 -0.69 25.37 30.88
CA LEU A 64 -0.83 23.93 30.64
C LEU A 64 0.53 23.25 30.81
N GLN A 65 0.59 22.19 31.59
CA GLN A 65 1.74 21.28 31.64
C GLN A 65 1.63 20.26 30.50
N VAL A 66 2.74 20.05 29.79
CA VAL A 66 2.85 19.00 28.78
C VAL A 66 3.48 17.78 29.45
N LEU A 67 2.71 16.71 29.60
CA LEU A 67 3.17 15.47 30.21
C LEU A 67 4.10 14.69 29.27
N THR A 68 4.81 13.70 29.82
CA THR A 68 5.65 12.77 29.05
C THR A 68 4.87 11.96 28.01
N THR A 69 3.57 11.74 28.26
CA THR A 69 2.63 11.11 27.31
C THR A 69 2.28 12.02 26.13
N GLY A 70 2.49 13.33 26.27
CA GLY A 70 2.02 14.36 25.35
C GLY A 70 0.64 14.94 25.70
N ASP A 71 -0.01 14.43 26.75
CA ASP A 71 -1.26 15.00 27.25
C ASP A 71 -1.04 16.39 27.85
N LEU A 72 -2.11 17.20 27.85
CA LEU A 72 -2.11 18.55 28.41
C LEU A 72 -2.92 18.58 29.69
N GLU A 73 -2.31 19.08 30.77
CA GLU A 73 -2.98 19.28 32.05
C GLU A 73 -2.99 20.76 32.44
N ASP A 74 -4.16 21.26 32.85
CA ASP A 74 -4.30 22.63 33.35
C ASP A 74 -3.68 22.77 34.74
N VAL A 75 -2.77 23.72 34.90
CA VAL A 75 -2.11 24.05 36.16
C VAL A 75 -2.73 25.33 36.70
N ARG A 76 -3.44 25.23 37.82
CA ARG A 76 -4.08 26.40 38.42
C ARG A 76 -3.04 27.40 38.94
N PRO A 77 -3.39 28.70 39.07
CA PRO A 77 -2.44 29.70 39.54
C PRO A 77 -1.77 29.39 40.89
N ASN A 78 -2.48 28.73 41.81
CA ASN A 78 -1.98 28.37 43.15
C ASN A 78 -1.50 26.91 43.24
N GLU A 79 -1.53 26.15 42.16
CA GLU A 79 -1.12 24.75 42.12
C GLU A 79 0.38 24.67 41.87
N ALA A 80 1.08 23.89 42.70
CA ALA A 80 2.52 23.70 42.63
C ALA A 80 2.87 22.50 41.75
N VAL A 81 3.83 22.67 40.85
CA VAL A 81 4.33 21.63 39.95
C VAL A 81 5.70 21.16 40.42
N ASP A 82 5.87 19.87 40.72
CA ASP A 82 7.17 19.34 41.13
C ASP A 82 8.08 19.10 39.91
N LEU A 83 8.91 20.09 39.61
CA LEU A 83 9.86 20.00 38.51
C LEU A 83 10.86 18.85 38.71
N ARG A 84 11.09 18.31 39.92
CA ARG A 84 12.09 17.24 40.11
C ARG A 84 11.72 15.97 39.36
N ARG A 85 10.42 15.75 39.15
CA ARG A 85 9.85 14.55 38.54
C ARG A 85 9.43 14.76 37.09
N GLU A 86 9.12 16.01 36.75
CA GLU A 86 8.53 16.41 35.47
C GLU A 86 9.57 16.98 34.50
N GLU A 87 9.27 16.93 33.20
CA GLU A 87 10.16 17.47 32.16
C GLU A 87 10.24 19.00 32.16
N GLY A 88 9.35 19.67 32.90
CA GLY A 88 9.30 21.13 32.97
C GLY A 88 8.91 21.77 31.64
N ARG A 89 7.95 21.17 30.93
CA ARG A 89 7.42 21.66 29.66
C ARG A 89 6.03 22.25 29.89
N PHE A 90 5.85 23.50 29.47
CA PHE A 90 4.60 24.23 29.67
C PHE A 90 4.17 24.93 28.40
N ILE A 91 2.87 25.18 28.28
CA ILE A 91 2.26 26.06 27.28
C ILE A 91 1.59 27.16 28.08
N ILE A 92 2.00 28.41 27.85
CA ILE A 92 1.48 29.55 28.60
C ILE A 92 1.02 30.61 27.61
N VAL A 93 -0.29 30.86 27.60
CA VAL A 93 -0.92 31.77 26.65
C VAL A 93 -2.02 32.59 27.34
N GLU A 94 -2.31 33.75 26.79
CA GLU A 94 -3.50 34.51 27.18
C GLU A 94 -4.75 33.81 26.61
N SER A 95 -5.62 33.36 27.50
CA SER A 95 -6.91 32.77 27.16
C SER A 95 -7.87 32.77 28.34
N ASP A 96 -9.17 32.84 28.04
CA ASP A 96 -10.25 32.79 29.01
C ASP A 96 -10.95 31.41 29.08
N ARG A 97 -10.62 30.50 28.16
CA ARG A 97 -11.28 29.17 28.06
C ARG A 97 -10.43 28.15 27.31
N ALA A 98 -10.78 26.88 27.49
CA ALA A 98 -10.25 25.78 26.69
C ALA A 98 -11.26 25.30 25.65
N TYR A 99 -10.75 24.97 24.46
CA TYR A 99 -11.46 24.41 23.32
C TYR A 99 -11.11 22.93 23.20
N ARG A 100 -12.14 22.09 23.18
CA ARG A 100 -11.95 20.64 23.12
C ARG A 100 -11.85 20.16 21.69
N LEU A 101 -10.86 19.33 21.41
CA LEU A 101 -10.69 18.67 20.13
C LEU A 101 -10.19 17.24 20.30
N THR A 102 -10.34 16.40 19.27
CA THR A 102 -9.77 15.05 19.24
C THR A 102 -8.82 14.87 18.06
N ILE A 103 -7.67 14.22 18.27
CA ILE A 103 -6.74 13.81 17.22
C ILE A 103 -6.54 12.31 17.33
N ASP A 104 -6.87 11.54 16.30
CA ASP A 104 -6.83 10.06 16.32
C ASP A 104 -7.60 9.45 17.51
N GLY A 105 -8.69 10.10 17.92
CA GLY A 105 -9.49 9.70 19.08
C GLY A 105 -8.93 10.13 20.45
N HIS A 106 -7.71 10.66 20.51
CA HIS A 106 -7.13 11.25 21.72
C HIS A 106 -7.68 12.66 21.93
N ARG A 107 -8.13 12.95 23.14
CA ARG A 107 -8.76 14.23 23.48
C ARG A 107 -7.74 15.23 24.02
N PHE A 108 -7.85 16.46 23.54
CA PHE A 108 -7.08 17.61 24.03
C PHE A 108 -8.03 18.74 24.42
N ASP A 109 -7.68 19.47 25.48
CA ASP A 109 -8.32 20.73 25.86
C ASP A 109 -7.29 21.85 25.57
N TRP A 110 -7.46 22.54 24.44
CA TRP A 110 -6.50 23.49 23.87
C TRP A 110 -6.90 24.96 24.15
N PRO A 111 -5.98 25.87 24.54
CA PRO A 111 -6.37 27.18 25.05
C PRO A 111 -6.66 28.22 23.95
N CYS A 112 -6.57 27.90 22.66
CA CYS A 112 -6.82 28.87 21.59
C CYS A 112 -7.95 28.42 20.66
N ARG A 113 -8.83 29.37 20.29
CA ARG A 113 -9.95 29.12 19.37
C ARG A 113 -9.52 28.62 18.00
N ILE A 114 -8.48 29.25 17.45
CA ILE A 114 -7.98 28.96 16.11
C ILE A 114 -6.75 28.07 16.22
N VAL A 115 -6.75 26.95 15.50
CA VAL A 115 -5.61 26.04 15.40
C VAL A 115 -5.16 25.91 13.95
N SER A 116 -3.86 25.78 13.72
CA SER A 116 -3.32 25.47 12.41
C SER A 116 -3.14 23.96 12.22
N GLY A 117 -3.15 23.48 10.97
CA GLY A 117 -2.80 22.08 10.68
C GLY A 117 -1.43 21.67 11.21
N GLY A 118 -0.43 22.56 11.13
CA GLY A 118 0.90 22.31 11.64
C GLY A 118 0.94 22.21 13.17
N LEU A 119 0.07 22.96 13.86
CA LEU A 119 -0.12 22.84 15.30
C LEU A 119 -0.76 21.50 15.66
N LEU A 120 -1.84 21.09 14.97
CA LEU A 120 -2.49 19.80 15.17
C LEU A 120 -1.50 18.64 15.00
N ARG A 121 -0.62 18.73 13.97
CA ARG A 121 0.44 17.75 13.74
C ARG A 121 1.42 17.65 14.90
N LYS A 122 1.88 18.79 15.43
CA LYS A 122 2.77 18.82 16.61
C LYS A 122 2.06 18.30 17.87
N LEU A 123 0.83 18.73 18.11
CA LEU A 123 0.04 18.40 19.29
C LEU A 123 -0.28 16.90 19.35
N GLY A 124 -0.79 16.33 18.27
CA GLY A 124 -1.09 14.90 18.17
C GLY A 124 0.12 14.02 17.83
N GLN A 125 1.34 14.58 17.77
CA GLN A 125 2.56 13.89 17.37
C GLN A 125 2.41 13.11 16.05
N VAL A 126 1.66 13.67 15.10
CA VAL A 126 1.30 13.00 13.85
C VAL A 126 2.52 12.92 12.93
N PRO A 127 2.94 11.71 12.50
CA PRO A 127 4.06 11.52 11.59
C PRO A 127 3.92 12.32 10.27
N ALA A 128 5.06 12.72 9.70
CA ALA A 128 5.09 13.52 8.47
C ALA A 128 4.57 12.77 7.22
N ASP A 129 4.53 11.43 7.23
CA ASP A 129 3.98 10.59 6.18
C ASP A 129 2.45 10.42 6.28
N LYS A 130 1.81 11.09 7.25
CA LYS A 130 0.36 11.11 7.40
C LYS A 130 -0.25 12.47 7.07
N VAL A 131 -1.44 12.40 6.48
CA VAL A 131 -2.33 13.55 6.24
C VAL A 131 -3.33 13.63 7.38
N ILE A 132 -3.59 14.85 7.84
CA ILE A 132 -4.64 15.13 8.83
C ILE A 132 -5.92 15.46 8.07
N TYR A 133 -7.00 14.81 8.46
CA TYR A 133 -8.35 15.04 7.95
C TYR A 133 -9.23 15.57 9.08
N PHE A 134 -9.95 16.66 8.82
CA PHE A 134 -11.01 17.16 9.68
C PHE A 134 -12.31 16.45 9.34
N GLU A 135 -12.83 15.68 10.29
CA GLU A 135 -14.12 15.00 10.17
C GLU A 135 -15.26 16.01 10.25
N ARG A 136 -16.18 15.94 9.30
CA ARG A 136 -17.34 16.84 9.24
C ARG A 136 -18.61 16.00 9.19
N GLN A 137 -19.60 16.38 9.99
CA GLN A 137 -20.91 15.73 9.93
C GLN A 137 -21.55 16.03 8.56
N ASP A 138 -22.11 14.99 7.95
CA ASP A 138 -22.83 15.03 6.67
C ASP A 138 -22.03 15.59 5.48
N GLN A 139 -20.71 15.67 5.59
CA GLN A 139 -19.81 16.10 4.51
C GLN A 139 -18.58 15.20 4.45
N PRO A 140 -17.94 15.06 3.26
CA PRO A 140 -16.67 14.36 3.17
C PRO A 140 -15.61 15.01 4.09
N ASP A 141 -14.76 14.18 4.67
CA ASP A 141 -13.60 14.61 5.44
C ASP A 141 -12.79 15.64 4.65
N ARG A 142 -12.44 16.75 5.30
CA ARG A 142 -11.62 17.79 4.70
C ARG A 142 -10.16 17.52 5.03
N GLN A 143 -9.30 17.42 4.03
CA GLN A 143 -7.85 17.44 4.25
C GLN A 143 -7.43 18.79 4.87
N VAL A 144 -6.55 18.73 5.87
CA VAL A 144 -5.99 19.87 6.58
C VAL A 144 -4.49 19.94 6.31
N ASP A 145 -4.07 20.99 5.61
CA ASP A 145 -2.66 21.28 5.38
C ASP A 145 -2.06 22.11 6.53
N ASP A 146 -0.73 22.18 6.64
CA ASP A 146 -0.06 22.77 7.81
C ASP A 146 -0.41 24.26 8.06
N GLN A 147 -0.79 24.99 7.00
CA GLN A 147 -1.16 26.41 7.05
C GLN A 147 -2.68 26.63 7.16
N ASP A 148 -3.49 25.57 7.06
CA ASP A 148 -4.94 25.69 7.20
C ASP A 148 -5.29 26.10 8.63
N LEU A 149 -6.16 27.09 8.76
CA LEU A 149 -6.69 27.56 10.04
C LEU A 149 -8.09 26.99 10.25
N ILE A 150 -8.29 26.37 11.41
CA ILE A 150 -9.56 25.76 11.82
C ILE A 150 -10.06 26.46 13.08
N ASP A 151 -11.36 26.77 13.08
CA ASP A 151 -12.07 27.35 14.21
C ASP A 151 -12.70 26.25 15.06
N LEU A 152 -12.34 26.20 16.34
CA LEU A 152 -12.82 25.24 17.33
C LEU A 152 -14.05 25.74 18.13
N ASP A 153 -14.60 26.90 17.79
CA ASP A 153 -15.78 27.48 18.47
C ASP A 153 -17.11 27.02 17.82
N ALA A 154 -17.07 26.04 16.91
CA ALA A 154 -18.27 25.49 16.30
C ALA A 154 -19.01 24.57 17.29
N ALA A 155 -20.26 24.24 16.97
CA ALA A 155 -21.06 23.36 17.83
C ALA A 155 -20.54 21.92 17.74
N GLY A 156 -20.04 21.39 18.86
CA GLY A 156 -19.55 20.01 18.96
C GLY A 156 -18.12 19.96 19.48
N VAL A 157 -17.44 18.84 19.20
CA VAL A 157 -16.00 18.68 19.41
C VAL A 157 -15.41 18.36 18.06
N GLU A 158 -14.48 19.18 17.59
CA GLU A 158 -13.80 18.96 16.32
C GLU A 158 -12.93 17.70 16.40
N SER A 159 -13.12 16.80 15.44
CA SER A 159 -12.38 15.53 15.35
C SER A 159 -11.47 15.52 14.14
N PHE A 160 -10.20 15.22 14.39
CA PHE A 160 -9.15 15.12 13.40
C PHE A 160 -8.62 13.69 13.36
N ILE A 161 -8.49 13.12 12.17
CA ILE A 161 -7.94 11.78 11.96
C ILE A 161 -6.71 11.87 11.07
N SER A 162 -5.64 11.20 11.47
CA SER A 162 -4.45 11.01 10.66
C SER A 162 -4.55 9.72 9.84
N ARG A 163 -4.34 9.82 8.53
CA ARG A 163 -4.28 8.66 7.63
C ARG A 163 -2.94 8.65 6.90
N LYS A 164 -2.41 7.46 6.64
CA LYS A 164 -1.21 7.33 5.79
C LYS A 164 -1.50 7.99 4.44
N LEU A 165 -0.55 8.79 3.98
CA LEU A 165 -0.67 9.43 2.68
C LEU A 165 -0.61 8.35 1.60
N THR A 166 -1.72 8.20 0.88
CA THR A 166 -1.84 7.26 -0.24
C THR A 166 -1.98 8.03 -1.53
N TRP A 167 -1.11 7.76 -2.49
CA TRP A 167 -1.21 8.29 -3.84
C TRP A 167 -1.79 7.24 -4.76
N LYS A 168 -2.61 7.68 -5.73
CA LYS A 168 -3.16 6.79 -6.75
C LYS A 168 -2.50 7.10 -8.09
N LEU A 169 -1.94 6.07 -8.72
CA LEU A 169 -1.36 6.18 -10.05
C LEU A 169 -2.01 5.14 -10.97
N ASN A 170 -2.71 5.60 -12.00
CA ASN A 170 -3.26 4.72 -13.02
C ASN A 170 -2.22 4.42 -14.10
N ILE A 171 -1.97 3.16 -14.39
CA ILE A 171 -1.05 2.71 -15.44
C ILE A 171 -1.85 1.84 -16.39
N GLN A 172 -2.21 2.40 -17.55
CA GLN A 172 -2.94 1.69 -18.60
C GLN A 172 -4.22 0.97 -18.09
N GLY A 173 -4.91 1.53 -17.09
CA GLY A 173 -6.13 0.97 -16.49
C GLY A 173 -5.93 0.34 -15.10
N VAL A 174 -4.70 -0.01 -14.72
CA VAL A 174 -4.37 -0.54 -13.38
C VAL A 174 -4.13 0.63 -12.42
N VAL A 175 -4.88 0.72 -11.32
CA VAL A 175 -4.68 1.78 -10.31
C VAL A 175 -3.82 1.24 -9.17
N LEU A 176 -2.61 1.77 -9.06
CA LEU A 176 -1.73 1.51 -7.92
C LEU A 176 -2.08 2.42 -6.75
N GLU A 177 -2.05 1.87 -5.53
CA GLU A 177 -2.07 2.64 -4.28
C GLU A 177 -0.65 2.65 -3.70
N LEU A 178 -0.03 3.83 -3.70
CA LEU A 178 1.37 4.06 -3.35
C LEU A 178 1.48 4.82 -2.04
N PHE A 179 2.50 4.52 -1.24
CA PHE A 179 2.75 5.16 0.07
C PHE A 179 3.99 6.07 0.06
N ALA A 180 4.62 6.26 -1.10
CA ALA A 180 5.73 7.18 -1.30
C ALA A 180 5.29 8.35 -2.21
N PRO A 181 5.74 9.59 -1.94
CA PRO A 181 5.39 10.76 -2.74
C PRO A 181 5.97 10.74 -4.15
N THR A 182 6.92 9.84 -4.39
CA THR A 182 7.61 9.69 -5.66
C THR A 182 7.74 8.22 -6.02
N ILE A 183 7.67 7.90 -7.30
CA ILE A 183 7.92 6.55 -7.80
C ILE A 183 8.71 6.60 -9.11
N VAL A 184 9.69 5.72 -9.29
CA VAL A 184 10.41 5.58 -10.56
C VAL A 184 9.50 4.90 -11.57
N VAL A 185 9.43 5.40 -12.81
CA VAL A 185 8.57 4.83 -13.87
C VAL A 185 8.76 3.32 -14.01
N ARG A 186 10.01 2.82 -14.01
CA ARG A 186 10.31 1.38 -14.05
C ARG A 186 9.62 0.60 -12.92
N GLU A 187 9.73 1.08 -11.69
CA GLU A 187 9.13 0.45 -10.51
C GLU A 187 7.60 0.47 -10.61
N ALA A 188 7.03 1.62 -11.02
CA ALA A 188 5.61 1.77 -11.24
C ALA A 188 5.08 0.75 -12.28
N LEU A 189 5.81 0.53 -13.38
CA LEU A 189 5.44 -0.49 -14.37
C LEU A 189 5.47 -1.90 -13.78
N VAL A 190 6.52 -2.25 -13.04
CA VAL A 190 6.66 -3.56 -12.39
C VAL A 190 5.54 -3.81 -11.39
N GLU A 191 5.22 -2.83 -10.52
CA GLU A 191 4.13 -2.94 -9.55
C GLU A 191 2.75 -3.07 -10.22
N ALA A 192 2.56 -2.45 -11.39
CA ALA A 192 1.34 -2.61 -12.19
C ALA A 192 1.34 -3.88 -13.07
N GLY A 193 2.38 -4.71 -13.00
CA GLY A 193 2.47 -5.98 -13.75
C GLY A 193 2.90 -5.85 -15.21
N PHE A 194 3.46 -4.69 -15.62
CA PHE A 194 4.02 -4.48 -16.95
C PHE A 194 5.51 -4.79 -16.98
N ASN A 195 5.99 -5.44 -18.05
CA ASN A 195 7.41 -5.64 -18.27
C ASN A 195 8.06 -4.32 -18.77
N PRO A 196 8.96 -3.68 -18.00
CA PRO A 196 9.57 -2.41 -18.40
C PRO A 196 10.50 -2.54 -19.61
N ASP A 197 11.02 -3.74 -19.89
CA ASP A 197 12.01 -3.98 -20.96
C ASP A 197 11.35 -4.30 -22.32
N GLN A 198 10.01 -4.29 -22.38
CA GLN A 198 9.22 -4.53 -23.61
C GLN A 198 9.24 -3.35 -24.60
N GLY A 199 10.00 -2.28 -24.32
CA GLY A 199 10.17 -1.15 -25.23
C GLY A 199 8.93 -0.26 -25.31
N TRP A 200 8.63 0.51 -24.25
CA TRP A 200 7.49 1.43 -24.20
C TRP A 200 7.89 2.88 -24.49
N HIS A 201 7.08 3.58 -25.29
CA HIS A 201 6.88 5.03 -25.21
C HIS A 201 5.95 5.31 -24.05
N ILE A 202 6.47 5.99 -23.04
CA ILE A 202 5.75 6.24 -21.79
C ILE A 202 5.38 7.72 -21.77
N PHE A 203 4.10 8.00 -21.55
CA PHE A 203 3.60 9.36 -21.43
C PHE A 203 2.93 9.57 -20.08
N LEU A 204 3.40 10.55 -19.33
CA LEU A 204 2.74 11.04 -18.13
C LEU A 204 1.63 12.02 -18.52
N LYS A 205 0.42 11.81 -18.00
CA LYS A 205 -0.71 12.71 -18.19
C LYS A 205 -1.10 13.36 -16.88
N ILE A 206 -1.05 14.69 -16.86
CA ILE A 206 -1.48 15.54 -15.74
C ILE A 206 -2.69 16.36 -16.22
N VAL A 207 -3.72 16.51 -15.39
CA VAL A 207 -4.91 17.33 -15.67
C VAL A 207 -4.48 18.73 -16.09
N GLY A 208 -5.03 19.21 -17.21
CA GLY A 208 -4.75 20.55 -17.73
C GLY A 208 -3.38 20.72 -18.41
N GLN A 209 -2.52 19.69 -18.43
CA GLN A 209 -1.24 19.73 -19.13
C GLN A 209 -1.23 18.84 -20.38
N GLN A 210 -0.36 19.16 -21.34
CA GLN A 210 -0.08 18.24 -22.45
C GLN A 210 0.61 16.98 -21.95
N LYS A 211 0.40 15.87 -22.64
CA LYS A 211 1.09 14.59 -22.36
C LYS A 211 2.60 14.80 -22.45
N GLN A 212 3.33 14.38 -21.41
CA GLN A 212 4.78 14.53 -21.33
C GLN A 212 5.46 13.17 -21.55
N PRO A 213 6.37 13.03 -22.52
CA PRO A 213 7.16 11.81 -22.65
C PRO A 213 8.08 11.66 -21.44
N VAL A 214 8.14 10.46 -20.87
CA VAL A 214 8.99 10.12 -19.72
C VAL A 214 9.79 8.85 -20.01
N GLU A 215 10.93 8.70 -19.36
CA GLU A 215 11.80 7.52 -19.47
C GLU A 215 11.60 6.56 -18.28
N LEU A 216 12.10 5.33 -18.39
CA LEU A 216 12.01 4.33 -17.31
C LEU A 216 12.71 4.77 -16.02
N THR A 217 13.73 5.62 -16.12
CA THR A 217 14.50 6.19 -15.00
C THR A 217 13.87 7.47 -14.45
N THR A 218 12.84 8.01 -15.11
CA THR A 218 12.17 9.23 -14.64
C THR A 218 11.47 8.96 -13.30
N VAL A 219 11.67 9.87 -12.35
CA VAL A 219 10.96 9.87 -11.07
C VAL A 219 9.70 10.71 -11.22
N ILE A 220 8.54 10.09 -10.97
CA ILE A 220 7.24 10.77 -10.99
C ILE A 220 7.00 11.33 -9.59
N ASP A 221 6.75 12.63 -9.49
CA ASP A 221 6.33 13.28 -8.25
C ASP A 221 4.80 13.31 -8.11
N LEU A 222 4.26 12.37 -7.35
CA LEU A 222 2.83 12.16 -7.14
C LEU A 222 2.15 13.28 -6.35
N ARG A 223 2.91 14.23 -5.80
CA ARG A 223 2.36 15.44 -5.16
C ARG A 223 1.85 16.45 -6.17
N THR A 224 2.18 16.30 -7.45
CA THR A 224 1.72 17.19 -8.51
C THR A 224 0.19 17.08 -8.65
N PRO A 225 -0.58 18.17 -8.43
CA PRO A 225 -2.03 18.11 -8.52
C PRO A 225 -2.51 17.64 -9.89
N GLY A 226 -3.45 16.71 -9.90
CA GLY A 226 -4.05 16.22 -11.14
C GLY A 226 -3.20 15.21 -11.92
N ILE A 227 -2.20 14.55 -11.33
CA ILE A 227 -1.62 13.36 -11.97
C ILE A 227 -2.75 12.34 -12.20
N GLU A 228 -3.03 12.04 -13.46
CA GLU A 228 -4.10 11.10 -13.80
C GLU A 228 -3.55 9.69 -14.01
N LYS A 229 -2.55 9.56 -14.90
CA LYS A 229 -2.13 8.25 -15.41
C LYS A 229 -0.81 8.25 -16.18
N LEU A 230 -0.13 7.12 -16.16
CA LEU A 230 0.86 6.72 -17.16
C LEU A 230 0.15 6.02 -18.32
N ARG A 231 0.44 6.49 -19.54
CA ARG A 231 0.01 5.84 -20.78
C ARG A 231 1.20 5.18 -21.44
N LEU A 232 1.05 3.90 -21.73
CA LEU A 232 2.08 3.10 -22.38
C LEU A 232 1.69 2.89 -23.85
N THR A 233 2.60 3.19 -24.77
CA THR A 233 2.47 2.90 -26.19
C THR A 233 3.74 2.17 -26.63
N PRO A 234 3.70 1.01 -27.32
CA PRO A 234 4.92 0.33 -27.78
C PRO A 234 5.83 1.21 -28.65
N LYS A 235 7.17 1.05 -28.54
CA LYS A 235 8.20 1.79 -29.30
C LYS A 235 8.28 1.38 -30.76
N ASP A 236 8.17 0.09 -31.00
CA ASP A 236 8.02 -0.47 -32.32
C ASP A 236 6.65 -1.11 -32.42
N VAL A 237 5.84 -0.69 -33.39
CA VAL A 237 4.76 -1.53 -33.91
C VAL A 237 5.41 -2.56 -34.83
N ASN A 238 6.24 -3.43 -34.26
CA ASN A 238 6.62 -4.65 -34.92
C ASN A 238 5.48 -5.63 -34.65
N ASN A 239 4.88 -6.13 -35.72
CA ASN A 239 3.70 -6.99 -35.67
C ASN A 239 4.14 -8.41 -35.22
N GLY A 240 4.59 -8.52 -33.97
CA GLY A 240 5.16 -9.72 -33.37
C GLY A 240 4.80 -9.80 -31.88
N GLU A 241 3.66 -10.46 -31.63
CA GLU A 241 3.13 -10.99 -30.37
C GLU A 241 2.84 -10.02 -29.22
N ALA A 242 1.64 -9.43 -29.30
CA ALA A 242 0.93 -8.80 -28.19
C ALA A 242 0.62 -9.81 -27.06
N PRO A 243 0.43 -9.37 -25.79
CA PRO A 243 -0.47 -10.06 -24.89
C PRO A 243 -1.88 -9.89 -25.47
N VAL A 244 -2.25 -10.84 -26.34
CA VAL A 244 -3.57 -10.95 -26.95
C VAL A 244 -4.57 -11.02 -25.80
N ILE A 245 -5.48 -10.03 -25.73
CA ILE A 245 -6.80 -10.19 -25.10
C ILE A 245 -7.27 -11.58 -25.53
N PRO A 246 -7.52 -12.54 -24.62
CA PRO A 246 -7.73 -13.93 -25.03
C PRO A 246 -8.69 -13.95 -26.21
N CYS A 247 -8.22 -14.42 -27.36
CA CYS A 247 -9.03 -14.36 -28.57
C CYS A 247 -10.29 -15.18 -28.28
N ARG A 248 -11.47 -14.57 -28.40
CA ARG A 248 -12.77 -15.23 -28.22
C ARG A 248 -13.46 -15.37 -29.58
N ALA A 249 -12.77 -16.01 -30.54
CA ALA A 249 -13.25 -16.10 -31.92
C ALA A 249 -14.56 -16.90 -32.07
N PHE A 250 -14.89 -17.76 -31.11
CA PHE A 250 -16.19 -18.41 -31.00
C PHE A 250 -16.52 -18.70 -29.53
N ALA A 251 -17.82 -18.77 -29.21
CA ALA A 251 -18.28 -19.13 -27.87
C ALA A 251 -18.27 -20.65 -27.65
N LEU A 252 -17.97 -21.07 -26.42
CA LEU A 252 -18.18 -22.44 -25.96
C LEU A 252 -19.55 -22.54 -25.26
N LEU A 253 -19.87 -23.70 -24.67
CA LEU A 253 -21.04 -23.79 -23.79
C LEU A 253 -20.76 -23.02 -22.49
N ASP A 254 -21.80 -22.45 -21.88
CA ASP A 254 -21.68 -21.73 -20.60
C ASP A 254 -21.00 -22.59 -19.51
N ILE A 255 -21.27 -23.89 -19.50
CA ILE A 255 -20.65 -24.84 -18.56
C ILE A 255 -19.15 -25.02 -18.80
N ASP A 256 -18.70 -24.94 -20.05
CA ASP A 256 -17.29 -25.06 -20.42
C ASP A 256 -16.54 -23.79 -20.02
N GLU A 257 -17.07 -22.61 -20.35
CA GLU A 257 -16.44 -21.35 -19.99
C GLU A 257 -16.35 -21.18 -18.47
N ALA A 258 -17.41 -21.57 -17.75
CA ALA A 258 -17.42 -21.57 -16.29
C ALA A 258 -16.37 -22.52 -15.69
N HIS A 259 -16.17 -23.70 -16.31
CA HIS A 259 -15.13 -24.63 -15.90
C HIS A 259 -13.72 -24.08 -16.19
N LEU A 260 -13.49 -23.59 -17.41
CA LEU A 260 -12.20 -23.02 -17.83
C LEU A 260 -11.79 -21.82 -16.98
N ASN A 261 -12.75 -20.95 -16.61
CA ASN A 261 -12.49 -19.84 -15.69
C ASN A 261 -12.14 -20.33 -14.27
N ARG A 262 -12.71 -21.45 -13.82
CA ARG A 262 -12.40 -22.06 -12.51
C ARG A 262 -11.03 -22.75 -12.49
N LEU A 263 -10.55 -23.27 -13.63
CA LEU A 263 -9.22 -23.86 -13.75
C LEU A 263 -8.09 -22.84 -13.49
N GLY A 264 -8.35 -21.55 -13.63
CA GLY A 264 -7.36 -20.49 -13.40
C GLY A 264 -6.27 -20.40 -14.46
N LEU A 265 -6.35 -21.20 -15.52
CA LEU A 265 -5.46 -21.15 -16.68
C LEU A 265 -5.88 -20.06 -17.65
N LYS A 266 -4.91 -19.45 -18.35
CA LYS A 266 -5.23 -18.61 -19.50
C LYS A 266 -5.72 -19.51 -20.63
N TRP A 267 -6.87 -19.18 -21.22
CA TRP A 267 -7.44 -19.92 -22.34
C TRP A 267 -7.99 -18.99 -23.42
N GLU A 268 -7.91 -19.39 -24.68
CA GLU A 268 -8.43 -18.66 -25.85
C GLU A 268 -9.09 -19.60 -26.86
N THR A 269 -9.98 -19.05 -27.67
CA THR A 269 -10.67 -19.74 -28.76
C THR A 269 -10.35 -19.04 -30.08
N LEU A 270 -9.86 -19.79 -31.06
CA LEU A 270 -9.44 -19.26 -32.35
C LEU A 270 -10.06 -20.05 -33.51
N VAL A 271 -10.23 -19.39 -34.64
CA VAL A 271 -10.64 -20.04 -35.90
C VAL A 271 -9.49 -19.89 -36.88
N GLU A 272 -8.92 -21.01 -37.29
CA GLU A 272 -7.80 -21.05 -38.24
C GLU A 272 -8.02 -22.16 -39.26
N ALA A 273 -7.88 -21.84 -40.54
CA ALA A 273 -8.18 -22.74 -41.66
C ALA A 273 -9.56 -23.42 -41.52
N GLU A 274 -10.60 -22.64 -41.16
CA GLU A 274 -11.99 -23.08 -40.93
C GLU A 274 -12.18 -24.07 -39.76
N ARG A 275 -11.14 -24.34 -38.99
CA ARG A 275 -11.17 -25.20 -37.80
C ARG A 275 -11.25 -24.34 -36.56
N ARG A 276 -12.07 -24.75 -35.59
CA ARG A 276 -12.20 -24.06 -34.31
C ARG A 276 -11.32 -24.73 -33.27
N TRP A 277 -10.58 -23.92 -32.52
CA TRP A 277 -9.61 -24.40 -31.56
C TRP A 277 -9.77 -23.73 -30.22
N LEU A 278 -9.67 -24.52 -29.15
CA LEU A 278 -9.52 -24.04 -27.79
C LEU A 278 -8.06 -24.25 -27.38
N LEU A 279 -7.37 -23.18 -27.02
CA LEU A 279 -6.01 -23.19 -26.49
C LEU A 279 -6.04 -22.99 -24.97
N LEU A 280 -5.28 -23.83 -24.26
CA LEU A 280 -4.98 -23.70 -22.84
C LEU A 280 -3.48 -23.41 -22.72
N HIS A 281 -3.15 -22.27 -22.14
CA HIS A 281 -1.77 -21.85 -21.92
C HIS A 281 -1.30 -22.32 -20.55
N ASP A 282 0.00 -22.59 -20.46
CA ASP A 282 0.68 -22.95 -19.22
C ASP A 282 0.02 -24.14 -18.51
N TYR A 283 -0.38 -25.14 -19.29
CA TYR A 283 -1.04 -26.34 -18.79
C TYR A 283 -0.02 -27.20 -18.02
N PRO A 284 -0.28 -27.53 -16.74
CA PRO A 284 0.64 -28.28 -15.92
C PRO A 284 0.73 -29.73 -16.39
N LEU A 285 1.94 -30.27 -16.43
CA LEU A 285 2.21 -31.66 -16.81
C LEU A 285 2.64 -32.50 -15.59
N PRO A 286 2.31 -33.80 -15.56
CA PRO A 286 2.84 -34.72 -14.54
C PRO A 286 4.37 -34.75 -14.48
N VAL A 287 4.91 -35.05 -13.31
CA VAL A 287 6.36 -35.25 -13.15
C VAL A 287 6.78 -36.48 -13.97
N GLY A 288 7.71 -36.30 -14.90
CA GLY A 288 8.15 -37.35 -15.83
C GLY A 288 8.35 -36.86 -17.25
N TYR A 289 7.73 -35.73 -17.62
CA TYR A 289 8.01 -35.01 -18.86
C TYR A 289 9.29 -34.17 -18.77
N THR A 290 9.88 -33.82 -19.93
CA THR A 290 11.06 -32.95 -20.02
C THR A 290 10.75 -31.47 -19.72
N VAL A 291 9.47 -31.10 -19.75
CA VAL A 291 8.94 -29.78 -19.42
C VAL A 291 7.83 -29.93 -18.37
N SER A 292 7.73 -28.98 -17.46
CA SER A 292 6.71 -28.99 -16.40
C SER A 292 5.37 -28.40 -16.83
N HIS A 293 5.37 -27.57 -17.87
CA HIS A 293 4.19 -26.93 -18.43
C HIS A 293 4.25 -26.95 -19.96
N SER A 294 3.10 -26.97 -20.62
CA SER A 294 2.98 -26.90 -22.07
C SER A 294 1.69 -26.20 -22.48
N LYS A 295 1.57 -25.84 -23.76
CA LYS A 295 0.31 -25.35 -24.31
C LYS A 295 -0.48 -26.52 -24.86
N ILE A 296 -1.74 -26.64 -24.45
CA ILE A 296 -2.66 -27.67 -24.94
C ILE A 296 -3.67 -27.06 -25.90
N ALA A 297 -3.95 -27.73 -27.02
CA ALA A 297 -4.95 -27.34 -28.00
C ALA A 297 -5.99 -28.45 -28.16
N LEU A 298 -7.27 -28.08 -28.17
CA LEU A 298 -8.40 -28.94 -28.50
C LEU A 298 -9.06 -28.42 -29.78
N GLU A 299 -9.26 -29.31 -30.75
CA GLU A 299 -10.08 -28.99 -31.92
C GLU A 299 -11.57 -29.16 -31.58
N VAL A 300 -12.34 -28.08 -31.67
CA VAL A 300 -13.76 -28.04 -31.31
C VAL A 300 -14.61 -28.12 -32.59
N PRO A 301 -15.28 -29.25 -32.90
CA PRO A 301 -16.04 -29.40 -34.13
C PRO A 301 -17.15 -28.34 -34.23
N PRO A 302 -17.49 -27.80 -35.42
CA PRO A 302 -18.54 -26.77 -35.59
C PRO A 302 -19.89 -27.12 -34.94
N THR A 303 -20.25 -28.40 -34.92
CA THR A 303 -21.51 -28.92 -34.36
C THR A 303 -21.40 -29.37 -32.90
N TYR A 304 -20.31 -29.06 -32.19
CA TYR A 304 -20.17 -29.27 -30.75
C TYR A 304 -21.33 -28.62 -29.97
N PRO A 305 -21.92 -29.28 -28.96
CA PRO A 305 -21.58 -30.61 -28.41
C PRO A 305 -22.19 -31.80 -29.15
N GLY A 306 -22.95 -31.59 -30.23
CA GLY A 306 -23.49 -32.66 -31.07
C GLY A 306 -22.41 -33.56 -31.71
N ALA A 307 -21.24 -33.01 -32.01
CA ALA A 307 -20.05 -33.76 -32.44
C ALA A 307 -18.96 -33.78 -31.36
N GLN A 308 -18.23 -34.89 -31.30
CA GLN A 308 -17.19 -35.16 -30.31
C GLN A 308 -15.89 -34.39 -30.55
N ILE A 309 -15.19 -34.02 -29.47
CA ILE A 309 -13.79 -33.59 -29.53
C ILE A 309 -12.91 -34.84 -29.69
N TYR A 310 -12.06 -34.86 -30.72
CA TYR A 310 -11.35 -36.08 -31.16
C TYR A 310 -10.02 -36.37 -30.45
N GLY A 311 -9.47 -35.40 -29.74
CA GLY A 311 -8.15 -35.53 -29.10
C GLY A 311 -7.61 -34.20 -28.66
N PHE A 312 -6.31 -34.18 -28.35
CA PHE A 312 -5.62 -32.97 -27.94
C PHE A 312 -4.23 -32.90 -28.55
N TYR A 313 -3.70 -31.69 -28.63
CA TYR A 313 -2.39 -31.40 -29.16
C TYR A 313 -1.58 -30.61 -28.14
N ALA A 314 -0.26 -30.75 -28.16
CA ALA A 314 0.66 -30.04 -27.29
C ALA A 314 1.71 -29.26 -28.09
N TYR A 315 2.09 -28.10 -27.56
CA TYR A 315 3.24 -27.34 -28.01
C TYR A 315 4.01 -26.76 -26.81
N PRO A 316 5.33 -26.99 -26.71
CA PRO A 316 6.17 -27.78 -27.63
C PRO A 316 5.79 -29.27 -27.63
N PRO A 317 6.24 -30.06 -28.62
CA PRO A 317 6.10 -31.51 -28.60
C PRO A 317 6.62 -32.11 -27.29
N LEU A 318 5.79 -32.91 -26.64
CA LEU A 318 6.14 -33.48 -25.34
C LEU A 318 7.12 -34.65 -25.51
N ALA A 319 8.08 -34.73 -24.60
CA ALA A 319 9.00 -35.84 -24.48
C ALA A 319 9.09 -36.26 -23.00
N LEU A 320 9.36 -37.54 -22.76
CA LEU A 320 9.58 -38.08 -21.42
C LEU A 320 11.05 -37.90 -21.03
N SER A 321 11.29 -37.56 -19.77
CA SER A 321 12.63 -37.48 -19.18
C SER A 321 13.35 -38.83 -19.17
N SER A 322 12.61 -39.94 -19.24
CA SER A 322 13.15 -41.30 -19.40
C SER A 322 13.72 -41.58 -20.80
N GLY A 323 13.46 -40.70 -21.78
CA GLY A 323 13.81 -40.93 -23.19
C GLY A 323 12.90 -41.91 -23.93
N ARG A 324 11.89 -42.47 -23.26
CA ARG A 324 10.89 -43.33 -23.92
C ARG A 324 10.07 -42.52 -24.92
N VAL A 325 9.84 -43.10 -26.09
CA VAL A 325 9.01 -42.52 -27.14
C VAL A 325 7.54 -42.64 -26.74
N ILE A 326 6.82 -41.51 -26.75
CA ILE A 326 5.39 -41.48 -26.49
C ILE A 326 4.66 -42.00 -27.73
N ALA A 327 3.92 -43.10 -27.57
CA ALA A 327 3.15 -43.69 -28.65
C ALA A 327 1.95 -42.82 -29.05
N SER A 328 1.45 -43.03 -30.27
CA SER A 328 0.20 -42.41 -30.75
C SER A 328 0.17 -40.88 -30.79
N THR A 329 1.33 -40.23 -30.93
CA THR A 329 1.49 -38.77 -31.05
C THR A 329 1.45 -38.28 -32.51
N GLN A 330 0.86 -39.04 -33.45
CA GLN A 330 0.97 -38.72 -34.88
C GLN A 330 0.03 -37.61 -35.35
N LEU A 331 -0.90 -37.12 -34.51
CA LEU A 331 -1.71 -35.98 -34.92
C LEU A 331 -0.81 -34.75 -35.08
N ARG A 332 -1.03 -34.02 -36.16
CA ARG A 332 -0.35 -32.77 -36.48
C ARG A 332 -1.39 -31.68 -36.71
N GLY A 333 -1.16 -30.51 -36.12
CA GLY A 333 -1.96 -29.32 -36.33
C GLY A 333 -1.05 -28.11 -36.38
N VAL A 334 -1.17 -27.29 -37.42
CA VAL A 334 -0.46 -26.01 -37.48
C VAL A 334 -1.41 -24.94 -36.96
N LEU A 335 -0.97 -24.23 -35.93
CA LEU A 335 -1.72 -23.17 -35.26
C LEU A 335 -0.83 -21.94 -35.11
N LEU A 336 -1.26 -20.79 -35.61
CA LEU A 336 -0.50 -19.53 -35.60
C LEU A 336 0.91 -19.71 -36.18
N GLY A 337 1.05 -20.51 -37.24
CA GLY A 337 2.33 -20.82 -37.89
C GLY A 337 3.23 -21.81 -37.13
N VAL A 338 2.75 -22.38 -36.02
CA VAL A 338 3.49 -23.33 -35.18
C VAL A 338 2.88 -24.72 -35.25
N GLU A 339 3.71 -25.76 -35.37
CA GLU A 339 3.24 -27.14 -35.41
C GLU A 339 3.05 -27.73 -33.99
N TYR A 340 1.86 -28.25 -33.72
CA TYR A 340 1.48 -28.95 -32.50
C TYR A 340 1.42 -30.46 -32.76
N HIS A 341 1.85 -31.23 -31.77
CA HIS A 341 1.88 -32.69 -31.83
C HIS A 341 0.81 -33.24 -30.89
N GLY A 342 -0.04 -34.15 -31.39
CA GLY A 342 -1.24 -34.53 -30.65
C GLY A 342 -1.52 -36.02 -30.62
N TRP A 343 -2.41 -36.38 -29.71
CA TRP A 343 -2.87 -37.74 -29.47
C TRP A 343 -4.30 -37.92 -29.95
N SER A 344 -4.55 -39.02 -30.67
CA SER A 344 -5.90 -39.49 -30.99
C SER A 344 -6.53 -40.21 -29.79
N ARG A 345 -6.70 -39.50 -28.69
CA ARG A 345 -7.40 -39.99 -27.49
C ARG A 345 -8.85 -39.50 -27.57
N ASN A 346 -9.60 -40.11 -28.49
CA ASN A 346 -11.06 -39.99 -28.49
C ASN A 346 -11.68 -41.05 -27.58
N ARG A 347 -12.96 -40.85 -27.28
CA ARG A 347 -13.76 -41.80 -26.53
C ARG A 347 -13.96 -43.09 -27.34
N GLY A 348 -13.71 -44.23 -26.71
CA GLY A 348 -13.84 -45.55 -27.32
C GLY A 348 -15.30 -46.05 -27.36
N PRO A 349 -15.56 -47.18 -28.04
CA PRO A 349 -16.90 -47.74 -28.22
C PRO A 349 -17.59 -48.16 -26.91
N ALA A 350 -16.82 -48.39 -25.83
CA ALA A 350 -17.36 -48.74 -24.52
C ALA A 350 -17.97 -47.53 -23.77
N ALA A 351 -17.56 -46.30 -24.12
CA ALA A 351 -18.05 -45.07 -23.50
C ALA A 351 -18.09 -43.94 -24.56
N PRO A 352 -18.95 -44.05 -25.58
CA PRO A 352 -18.99 -43.10 -26.69
C PRO A 352 -19.41 -41.70 -26.21
N TRP A 353 -19.06 -40.69 -27.02
CA TRP A 353 -19.50 -39.32 -26.79
C TRP A 353 -21.03 -39.20 -26.74
N ASN A 354 -21.53 -38.52 -25.72
CA ASN A 354 -22.93 -38.21 -25.48
C ASN A 354 -23.09 -36.68 -25.37
N ALA A 355 -23.71 -36.08 -26.38
CA ALA A 355 -23.90 -34.63 -26.49
C ALA A 355 -24.68 -34.00 -25.32
N ASN A 356 -25.38 -34.79 -24.49
CA ASN A 356 -26.12 -34.30 -23.34
C ASN A 356 -25.29 -34.22 -22.05
N THR A 357 -24.19 -34.98 -21.97
CA THR A 357 -23.40 -35.12 -20.73
C THR A 357 -21.93 -34.77 -20.93
N ASP A 358 -21.43 -34.87 -22.16
CA ASP A 358 -20.03 -34.66 -22.48
C ASP A 358 -19.78 -33.26 -23.03
N ASN A 359 -18.68 -32.70 -22.58
CA ASN A 359 -18.30 -31.31 -22.80
C ASN A 359 -16.78 -31.13 -22.64
N VAL A 360 -16.27 -29.89 -22.72
CA VAL A 360 -14.83 -29.59 -22.61
C VAL A 360 -14.25 -30.08 -21.29
N MET A 361 -14.96 -29.93 -20.17
CA MET A 361 -14.51 -30.42 -18.87
C MET A 361 -14.23 -31.93 -18.90
N THR A 362 -15.16 -32.71 -19.44
CA THR A 362 -14.97 -34.16 -19.55
C THR A 362 -13.86 -34.55 -20.52
N GLN A 363 -13.60 -33.72 -21.53
CA GLN A 363 -12.49 -33.92 -22.45
C GLN A 363 -11.15 -33.60 -21.77
N ILE A 364 -11.06 -32.53 -20.98
CA ILE A 364 -9.87 -32.19 -20.19
C ILE A 364 -9.52 -33.32 -19.23
N ALA A 365 -10.51 -33.93 -18.56
CA ALA A 365 -10.26 -35.09 -17.72
C ALA A 365 -9.65 -36.29 -18.49
N LEU A 366 -10.03 -36.47 -19.77
CA LEU A 366 -9.41 -37.47 -20.64
C LEU A 366 -7.97 -37.09 -21.03
N VAL A 367 -7.70 -35.80 -21.23
CA VAL A 367 -6.34 -35.29 -21.45
C VAL A 367 -5.46 -35.58 -20.24
N ASP A 368 -5.93 -35.27 -19.02
CA ASP A 368 -5.20 -35.53 -17.78
C ASP A 368 -4.88 -37.02 -17.61
N ALA A 369 -5.87 -37.88 -17.81
CA ALA A 369 -5.69 -39.33 -17.73
C ALA A 369 -4.69 -39.84 -18.78
N ALA A 370 -4.73 -39.28 -20.00
CA ALA A 370 -3.78 -39.63 -21.05
C ALA A 370 -2.35 -39.21 -20.68
N LEU A 371 -2.16 -37.97 -20.19
CA LEU A 371 -0.84 -37.48 -19.79
C LEU A 371 -0.26 -38.26 -18.60
N ALA A 372 -1.08 -38.58 -17.60
CA ALA A 372 -0.65 -39.38 -16.44
C ALA A 372 -0.21 -40.79 -16.86
N LYS A 373 -0.94 -41.42 -17.78
CA LYS A 373 -0.61 -42.77 -18.25
C LYS A 373 0.79 -42.87 -18.86
N GLU A 374 1.22 -41.84 -19.60
CA GLU A 374 2.53 -41.87 -20.27
C GLU A 374 3.72 -41.72 -19.31
N VAL A 375 3.51 -41.30 -18.05
CA VAL A 375 4.57 -41.22 -17.03
C VAL A 375 4.57 -42.40 -16.05
N ASP A 376 3.43 -43.06 -15.86
CA ASP A 376 3.27 -44.20 -14.94
C ASP A 376 3.68 -45.56 -15.54
N GLU A 377 3.70 -45.68 -16.87
CA GLU A 377 4.29 -46.84 -17.57
C GLU A 377 5.81 -46.70 -17.71
#